data_AF-A0A9P6WPN9-F1
#
_entry.id   AF-A0A9P6WPN9-F1
#
_cell.length_a   1.000
_cell.length_b   1.000
_cell.length_c   1.000
_cell.angle_alpha   90.00
_cell.angle_beta   90.00
_cell.angle_gamma   90.00
#
_symmetry.space_group_name_H-M   'P 1'
#
loop_
_entity.id
_entity.type
_entity.pdbx_description
1 polymer ?
#
loop_
_entity_poly.entity_id
_entity_poly.type
_entity_poly.pdbx_seq_one_letter_code
_entity_poly.pdbx_strand_id
1 'polypeptide(L)'
;MQKLQKYLLPLESKVKSTGFYASAYIEIKIKNLNQLKQISETVTITNQNLLNELIKLRKGEYDKINYKFNLMSCSPLHIDLPFNILLKDNNIIFNDEGDPSIKIFNKYFKFKNIKSNILNIDGWWPIEFKSINSRIRTSEYHISLLPIIMFNSFEESIKFKNEFLNEFYKIKNSNNNNNNQIITNNNSLKILPKYDYSKFFLGLNINREYNTELSNLQREIYEIREKSENKGYVIGELAGHLIDWKESVLHMSVGVCNQAGTGFGQDELIFLNSVLSRSSSSDKPLYLEQGRVVFVFNGEQIRV
;
A
#
# COMPACT_ATOMS: atom_id res chain seq x y z
N MET A 1 13.39 -3.12 -10.48
CA MET A 1 13.23 -1.95 -11.35
C MET A 1 11.94 -1.24 -10.93
N GLN A 2 12.01 -0.09 -10.26
CA GLN A 2 10.80 0.62 -9.77
C GLN A 2 10.09 1.28 -10.96
N LYS A 3 9.03 0.64 -11.48
CA LYS A 3 8.10 1.28 -12.43
C LYS A 3 7.26 2.29 -11.63
N LEU A 4 7.35 3.58 -11.94
CA LEU A 4 6.43 4.53 -11.31
C LEU A 4 5.08 4.39 -11.97
N GLN A 5 4.15 3.79 -11.26
CA GLN A 5 2.82 3.58 -11.79
C GLN A 5 2.15 4.94 -12.00
N LYS A 6 1.98 5.23 -13.28
CA LYS A 6 1.81 6.52 -13.94
C LYS A 6 0.58 7.27 -13.42
N TYR A 7 0.78 8.21 -12.49
CA TYR A 7 0.22 9.57 -12.44
C TYR A 7 -1.28 9.85 -12.60
N LEU A 8 -2.17 8.87 -12.72
CA LEU A 8 -3.54 9.11 -13.18
C LEU A 8 -4.56 8.55 -12.20
N LEU A 9 -4.65 9.18 -11.03
CA LEU A 9 -5.76 8.94 -10.11
C LEU A 9 -6.99 9.81 -10.39
N PRO A 10 -6.90 10.91 -11.18
CA PRO A 10 -8.11 11.56 -11.67
C PRO A 10 -8.30 11.56 -13.20
N LEU A 11 -7.37 11.04 -14.02
CA LEU A 11 -7.73 10.78 -15.43
C LEU A 11 -8.55 9.50 -15.49
N GLU A 12 -9.85 9.68 -15.22
CA GLU A 12 -10.94 8.77 -15.54
C GLU A 12 -10.48 7.31 -15.59
N SER A 13 -10.50 6.64 -14.45
CA SER A 13 -10.86 5.22 -14.48
C SER A 13 -12.23 5.17 -15.17
N LYS A 14 -12.25 5.10 -16.51
CA LYS A 14 -13.42 4.79 -17.33
C LYS A 14 -13.99 3.42 -16.97
N VAL A 15 -13.30 2.73 -16.06
CA VAL A 15 -13.72 1.46 -15.59
C VAL A 15 -14.80 1.62 -14.53
N LYS A 16 -16.01 1.22 -14.92
CA LYS A 16 -17.14 1.10 -14.01
C LYS A 16 -16.75 0.14 -12.89
N SER A 17 -17.07 0.47 -11.65
CA SER A 17 -17.00 -0.50 -10.57
C SER A 17 -17.91 -1.68 -10.94
N THR A 18 -17.32 -2.82 -11.31
CA THR A 18 -18.07 -4.04 -11.60
C THR A 18 -18.24 -4.85 -10.31
N GLY A 19 -19.26 -5.70 -10.26
CA GLY A 19 -19.39 -6.70 -9.19
C GLY A 19 -18.42 -7.87 -9.34
N PHE A 20 -17.57 -7.87 -10.38
CA PHE A 20 -16.67 -8.96 -10.73
C PHE A 20 -15.24 -8.61 -10.33
N TYR A 21 -14.76 -9.18 -9.24
CA TYR A 21 -13.43 -8.89 -8.71
C TYR A 21 -12.78 -10.09 -8.03
N ALA A 22 -11.46 -10.03 -7.95
CA ALA A 22 -10.64 -10.95 -7.18
C ALA A 22 -9.62 -10.20 -6.33
N SER A 23 -9.29 -10.72 -5.15
CA SER A 23 -8.17 -10.27 -4.35
C SER A 23 -7.63 -11.43 -3.50
N ALA A 24 -6.49 -11.24 -2.84
CA ALA A 24 -5.90 -12.25 -1.98
C ALA A 24 -5.15 -11.61 -0.83
N TYR A 25 -5.25 -12.21 0.35
CA TYR A 25 -4.58 -11.74 1.55
C TYR A 25 -4.22 -12.90 2.48
N ILE A 26 -3.32 -12.65 3.42
CA ILE A 26 -3.04 -13.58 4.52
C ILE A 26 -3.80 -13.12 5.75
N GLU A 27 -4.61 -13.99 6.35
CA GLU A 27 -5.18 -13.75 7.68
C GLU A 27 -4.05 -13.73 8.73
N ILE A 28 -4.03 -12.74 9.61
CA ILE A 28 -3.09 -12.67 10.72
C ILE A 28 -3.81 -12.98 12.01
N LYS A 29 -3.29 -13.95 12.77
CA LYS A 29 -3.83 -14.29 14.09
C LYS A 29 -2.98 -13.65 15.17
N ILE A 30 -3.64 -12.86 16.01
CA ILE A 30 -3.02 -12.29 17.20
C ILE A 30 -3.42 -13.17 18.39
N LYS A 31 -2.45 -13.95 18.89
CA LYS A 31 -2.68 -15.00 19.91
C LYS A 31 -2.93 -14.44 21.31
N ASN A 32 -2.34 -13.29 21.64
CA ASN A 32 -2.33 -12.77 23.01
C ASN A 32 -3.02 -11.41 23.08
N LEU A 33 -3.94 -11.24 24.04
CA LEU A 33 -4.58 -9.98 24.38
C LEU A 33 -3.58 -8.85 24.65
N ASN A 34 -2.41 -9.17 25.21
CA ASN A 34 -1.33 -8.20 25.42
C ASN A 34 -0.82 -7.61 24.11
N GLN A 35 -0.73 -8.40 23.03
CA GLN A 35 -0.32 -7.89 21.72
C GLN A 35 -1.40 -6.99 21.11
N LEU A 36 -2.68 -7.34 21.27
CA LEU A 36 -3.80 -6.47 20.85
C LEU A 36 -3.80 -5.14 21.60
N LYS A 37 -3.50 -5.18 22.90
CA LYS A 37 -3.35 -4.00 23.74
C LYS A 37 -2.18 -3.14 23.27
N GLN A 38 -1.01 -3.75 23.02
CA GLN A 38 0.16 -3.07 22.48
C GLN A 38 -0.11 -2.40 21.13
N ILE A 39 -0.82 -3.07 20.21
CA ILE A 39 -1.22 -2.49 18.93
C ILE A 39 -2.13 -1.28 19.14
N SER A 40 -3.08 -1.36 20.06
CA SER A 40 -4.03 -0.27 20.35
C SER A 40 -3.35 0.91 21.06
N GLU A 41 -2.43 0.64 21.98
CA GLU A 41 -1.56 1.64 22.61
C GLU A 41 -0.67 2.32 21.57
N THR A 42 -0.12 1.55 20.62
CA THR A 42 0.69 2.07 19.50
C THR A 42 -0.11 3.07 18.66
N VAL A 43 -1.37 2.78 18.32
CA VAL A 43 -2.24 3.72 17.59
C VAL A 43 -2.46 5.00 18.40
N THR A 44 -2.74 4.88 19.71
CA THR A 44 -2.97 6.03 20.60
C THR A 44 -1.74 6.93 20.71
N ILE A 45 -0.57 6.33 20.98
CA ILE A 45 0.72 7.05 21.07
C ILE A 45 1.05 7.72 19.73
N THR A 46 0.77 7.02 18.62
CA THR A 46 0.98 7.58 17.28
C THR A 46 0.14 8.82 17.05
N ASN A 47 -1.16 8.79 17.37
CA ASN A 47 -2.03 9.96 17.23
C ASN A 47 -1.51 11.16 18.05
N GLN A 48 -1.07 10.92 19.29
CA GLN A 48 -0.49 11.99 20.14
C GLN A 48 0.79 12.56 19.53
N ASN A 49 1.69 11.72 19.02
CA ASN A 49 2.92 12.16 18.39
C ASN A 49 2.64 12.97 17.12
N LEU A 50 1.75 12.50 16.24
CA LEU A 50 1.38 13.21 15.03
C LEU A 50 0.73 14.56 15.34
N LEU A 51 -0.15 14.63 16.35
CA LEU A 51 -0.77 15.87 16.81
C LEU A 51 0.28 16.86 17.32
N ASN A 52 1.21 16.41 18.16
CA ASN A 52 2.28 17.26 18.70
C ASN A 52 3.16 17.84 17.59
N GLU A 53 3.55 17.02 16.62
CA GLU A 53 4.36 17.48 15.48
C GLU A 53 3.59 18.45 14.58
N LEU A 54 2.28 18.25 14.38
CA LEU A 54 1.45 19.21 13.65
C LEU A 54 1.32 20.55 14.40
N ILE A 55 1.18 20.52 15.73
CA ILE A 55 1.14 21.74 16.55
C ILE A 55 2.45 22.52 16.42
N LYS A 56 3.61 21.85 16.47
CA LYS A 56 4.92 22.47 16.24
C LYS A 56 5.01 23.07 14.84
N LEU A 57 4.61 22.31 13.82
CA LEU A 57 4.62 22.77 12.43
C LEU A 57 3.79 24.05 12.25
N ARG A 58 2.60 24.11 12.84
CA ARG A 58 1.71 25.29 12.79
C ARG A 58 2.26 26.51 13.54
N LYS A 59 3.12 26.30 14.54
CA LYS A 59 3.85 27.38 15.24
C LYS A 59 5.08 27.87 14.47
N GLY A 60 5.40 27.25 13.33
CA GLY A 60 6.62 27.53 12.57
C GLY A 60 7.88 26.91 13.18
N GLU A 61 7.73 25.96 14.11
CA GLU A 61 8.84 25.20 14.69
C GLU A 61 9.28 24.12 13.68
N TYR A 62 10.10 24.54 12.72
CA TYR A 62 10.57 23.66 11.66
C TYR A 62 11.85 22.94 12.06
N ASP A 63 11.81 21.61 12.04
CA ASP A 63 13.04 20.83 11.96
C ASP A 63 13.80 21.22 10.69
N LYS A 64 15.09 21.53 10.79
CA LYS A 64 15.97 21.85 9.63
C LYS A 64 16.21 20.63 8.72
N ILE A 65 15.39 19.59 8.82
CA ILE A 65 15.55 18.32 8.13
C ILE A 65 14.85 18.41 6.77
N ASN A 66 15.60 18.22 5.70
CA ASN A 66 15.04 18.02 4.37
C ASN A 66 14.46 16.61 4.28
N TYR A 67 13.16 16.50 4.01
CA TYR A 67 12.52 15.20 3.81
C TYR A 67 12.77 14.74 2.38
N LYS A 68 13.50 13.63 2.22
CA LYS A 68 13.75 13.02 0.92
C LYS A 68 12.44 12.47 0.38
N PHE A 69 12.08 12.89 -0.82
CA PHE A 69 10.93 12.36 -1.52
C PHE A 69 11.20 10.90 -1.92
N ASN A 70 10.55 9.95 -1.23
CA ASN A 70 10.67 8.52 -1.48
C ASN A 70 9.28 7.93 -1.75
N LEU A 71 8.91 7.89 -3.03
CA LEU A 71 7.70 7.20 -3.48
C LEU A 71 7.99 5.72 -3.65
N MET A 72 7.06 4.90 -3.18
CA MET A 72 7.06 3.49 -3.52
C MET A 72 6.33 3.28 -4.84
N SER A 73 6.72 2.24 -5.57
CA SER A 73 6.26 1.94 -6.94
C SER A 73 4.75 1.90 -7.11
N CYS A 74 3.99 1.69 -6.02
CA CYS A 74 2.54 1.57 -5.98
C CYS A 74 1.85 2.59 -5.05
N SER A 75 2.57 3.61 -4.58
CA SER A 75 1.93 4.66 -3.78
C SER A 75 1.07 5.54 -4.70
N PRO A 76 -0.20 5.79 -4.35
CA PRO A 76 -1.04 6.68 -5.13
C PRO A 76 -0.43 8.08 -5.11
N LEU A 77 -0.52 8.79 -6.22
CA LEU A 77 0.05 10.13 -6.39
C LEU A 77 -1.05 11.16 -6.39
N HIS A 78 -0.98 12.10 -5.45
CA HIS A 78 -1.82 13.29 -5.40
C HIS A 78 -1.02 14.48 -5.94
N ILE A 79 -0.90 14.58 -7.26
CA ILE A 79 -0.09 15.60 -7.93
C ILE A 79 -0.83 16.11 -9.16
N ASP A 80 -0.95 17.42 -9.27
CA ASP A 80 -1.30 18.10 -10.51
C ASP A 80 -0.11 18.02 -11.47
N LEU A 81 -0.02 16.94 -12.23
CA LEU A 81 0.93 16.92 -13.34
C LEU A 81 0.35 17.64 -14.55
N PRO A 82 1.13 18.50 -15.21
CA PRO A 82 0.75 19.06 -16.49
C PRO A 82 0.84 17.96 -17.56
N PHE A 83 -0.17 17.09 -17.59
CA PHE A 83 -0.24 15.93 -18.49
C PHE A 83 -0.11 16.32 -19.97
N ASN A 84 -0.60 17.50 -20.34
CA ASN A 84 -0.47 18.06 -21.69
C ASN A 84 0.98 18.44 -22.05
N ILE A 85 1.85 18.71 -21.07
CA ILE A 85 3.30 18.91 -21.31
C ILE A 85 3.97 17.54 -21.45
N LEU A 86 3.55 16.54 -20.67
CA LEU A 86 4.04 15.16 -20.75
C LEU A 86 3.73 14.51 -22.11
N LEU A 87 2.59 14.84 -22.72
CA LEU A 87 2.23 14.37 -24.07
C LEU A 87 2.98 15.10 -25.20
N LYS A 88 3.45 16.34 -24.98
CA LYS A 88 4.16 17.14 -25.98
C LYS A 88 5.66 16.79 -26.08
N ASP A 89 6.25 16.30 -25.00
CA ASP A 89 7.61 15.73 -25.00
C ASP A 89 7.67 14.32 -25.65
N ASN A 90 6.57 13.80 -26.21
CA ASN A 90 6.50 12.49 -26.88
C ASN A 90 7.21 12.40 -28.26
N ASN A 91 8.07 13.36 -28.62
CA ASN A 91 9.11 13.14 -29.62
C ASN A 91 10.28 12.27 -29.09
N ILE A 92 10.17 11.74 -27.87
CA ILE A 92 11.02 10.65 -27.40
C ILE A 92 10.68 9.40 -28.20
N ILE A 93 11.48 9.15 -29.24
CA ILE A 93 11.52 7.91 -30.00
C ILE A 93 11.59 6.75 -28.99
N PHE A 94 10.64 5.81 -29.10
CA PHE A 94 10.54 4.59 -28.32
C PHE A 94 11.63 3.60 -28.75
N ASN A 95 12.89 3.94 -28.48
CA ASN A 95 13.97 2.95 -28.50
C ASN A 95 14.03 2.33 -27.10
N ASP A 96 14.37 1.04 -27.03
CA ASP A 96 14.31 0.10 -25.89
C ASP A 96 14.98 0.51 -24.56
N GLU A 97 15.37 1.76 -24.39
CA GLU A 97 16.08 2.29 -23.22
C GLU A 97 15.23 3.30 -22.42
N GLY A 98 14.33 2.74 -21.61
CA GLY A 98 13.86 3.37 -20.37
C GLY A 98 12.39 3.79 -20.37
N ASP A 99 11.61 3.11 -19.53
CA ASP A 99 10.22 3.42 -19.19
C ASP A 99 10.04 4.94 -18.92
N PRO A 100 9.16 5.64 -19.68
CA PRO A 100 8.90 7.07 -19.50
C PRO A 100 8.54 7.47 -18.07
N SER A 101 7.92 6.57 -17.29
CA SER A 101 7.61 6.82 -15.89
C SER A 101 8.85 7.00 -15.01
N ILE A 102 9.93 6.27 -15.33
CA ILE A 102 11.22 6.36 -14.64
C ILE A 102 11.88 7.70 -14.95
N LYS A 103 11.78 8.18 -16.20
CA LYS A 103 12.30 9.50 -16.59
C LYS A 103 11.57 10.62 -15.85
N ILE A 104 10.24 10.55 -15.76
CA ILE A 104 9.43 11.53 -15.02
C ILE A 104 9.77 11.48 -13.52
N PHE A 105 9.88 10.30 -12.93
CA PHE A 105 10.32 10.16 -11.54
C PHE A 105 11.67 10.79 -11.29
N ASN A 106 12.66 10.46 -12.11
CA ASN A 106 14.01 10.99 -11.92
C ASN A 106 14.03 12.51 -12.07
N LYS A 107 13.27 13.08 -13.01
CA LYS A 107 13.22 14.52 -13.30
C LYS A 107 12.50 15.32 -12.21
N TYR A 108 11.37 14.85 -11.71
CA TYR A 108 10.49 15.64 -10.86
C TYR A 108 10.45 15.19 -9.39
N PHE A 109 10.92 13.98 -9.08
CA PHE A 109 10.60 13.31 -7.83
C PHE A 109 11.81 12.77 -7.07
N LYS A 110 12.73 12.05 -7.72
CA LYS A 110 13.83 11.30 -7.08
C LYS A 110 14.73 12.16 -6.17
N PHE A 111 14.84 13.46 -6.46
CA PHE A 111 15.68 14.40 -5.71
C PHE A 111 14.89 15.58 -5.13
N LYS A 112 13.56 15.53 -5.15
CA LYS A 112 12.75 16.57 -4.53
C LYS A 112 12.97 16.50 -3.01
N ASN A 113 13.38 17.63 -2.43
CA ASN A 113 13.40 17.80 -0.98
C ASN A 113 12.16 18.58 -0.59
N ILE A 114 11.36 18.02 0.31
CA ILE A 114 10.23 18.73 0.88
C ILE A 114 10.75 19.56 2.05
N LYS A 115 10.51 20.86 1.99
CA LYS A 115 10.79 21.79 3.08
C LYS A 115 9.51 22.02 3.87
N SER A 116 9.63 22.20 5.17
CA SER A 116 8.45 22.36 6.03
C SER A 116 7.63 23.62 5.71
N ASN A 117 8.24 24.64 5.10
CA ASN A 117 7.58 25.88 4.71
C ASN A 117 6.74 25.80 3.41
N ILE A 118 6.79 24.68 2.68
CA ILE A 118 5.92 24.43 1.51
C ILE A 118 4.73 23.52 1.82
N LEU A 119 4.64 23.03 3.06
CA LEU A 119 3.54 22.18 3.52
C LEU A 119 2.29 23.03 3.76
N ASN A 120 1.12 22.48 3.44
CA ASN A 120 -0.14 23.12 3.76
C ASN A 120 -0.52 22.95 5.24
N ILE A 121 0.01 23.83 6.10
CA ILE A 121 -0.15 23.77 7.56
C ILE A 121 -1.58 24.05 8.03
N ASP A 122 -2.34 24.82 7.26
CA ASP A 122 -3.73 25.21 7.54
C ASP A 122 -4.75 24.19 7.03
N GLY A 123 -4.30 23.28 6.16
CA GLY A 123 -5.11 22.19 5.63
C GLY A 123 -5.56 21.18 6.69
N TRP A 124 -6.38 20.22 6.25
CA TRP A 124 -6.74 19.05 7.06
C TRP A 124 -5.60 18.03 7.06
N TRP A 125 -5.44 17.25 8.15
CA TRP A 125 -4.39 16.24 8.30
C TRP A 125 -4.91 14.94 8.96
N PRO A 126 -4.51 13.74 8.49
CA PRO A 126 -4.92 12.46 9.07
C PRO A 126 -4.11 12.14 10.34
N ILE A 127 -4.49 12.74 11.46
CA ILE A 127 -3.80 12.55 12.76
C ILE A 127 -4.63 11.81 13.81
N GLU A 128 -5.87 11.46 13.47
CA GLU A 128 -6.81 10.76 14.36
C GLU A 128 -7.17 9.38 13.79
N PHE A 129 -6.25 8.41 13.95
CA PHE A 129 -6.52 7.03 13.55
C PHE A 129 -7.33 6.30 14.62
N LYS A 130 -8.43 5.66 14.21
CA LYS A 130 -9.19 4.75 15.06
C LYS A 130 -8.59 3.35 14.95
N SER A 131 -8.30 2.72 16.09
CA SER A 131 -7.80 1.35 16.12
C SER A 131 -8.83 0.39 15.51
N ILE A 132 -8.36 -0.52 14.64
CA ILE A 132 -9.22 -1.50 13.97
C ILE A 132 -9.80 -2.52 14.98
N ASN A 133 -9.10 -2.75 16.10
CA ASN A 133 -9.58 -3.56 17.23
C ASN A 133 -10.88 -3.06 17.84
N SER A 134 -11.20 -1.77 17.69
CA SER A 134 -12.36 -1.17 18.37
C SER A 134 -13.71 -1.65 17.87
N ARG A 135 -13.77 -2.37 16.74
CA ARG A 135 -15.05 -2.80 16.15
C ARG A 135 -15.16 -4.29 15.82
N ILE A 136 -14.07 -5.07 15.69
CA ILE A 136 -14.18 -6.39 15.04
C ILE A 136 -13.15 -7.43 15.54
N ARG A 137 -13.45 -8.71 15.25
CA ARG A 137 -12.76 -9.95 15.69
C ARG A 137 -11.32 -10.04 15.16
N THR A 138 -10.48 -10.86 15.81
CA THR A 138 -9.06 -11.09 15.46
C THR A 138 -8.81 -11.58 14.01
N SER A 139 -9.84 -12.05 13.31
CA SER A 139 -9.78 -12.53 11.91
C SER A 139 -9.72 -11.42 10.86
N GLU A 140 -9.75 -10.15 11.25
CA GLU A 140 -9.72 -9.02 10.29
C GLU A 140 -8.34 -8.48 9.97
N TYR A 141 -7.36 -8.79 10.81
CA TYR A 141 -5.99 -8.45 10.51
C TYR A 141 -5.53 -9.26 9.32
N HIS A 142 -5.01 -8.57 8.32
CA HIS A 142 -4.51 -9.21 7.14
C HIS A 142 -3.36 -8.44 6.52
N ILE A 143 -2.57 -9.15 5.72
CA ILE A 143 -1.57 -8.59 4.83
C ILE A 143 -2.04 -8.86 3.40
N SER A 144 -2.28 -7.80 2.64
CA SER A 144 -2.70 -7.92 1.24
C SER A 144 -1.56 -8.49 0.38
N LEU A 145 -1.86 -9.53 -0.39
CA LEU A 145 -0.93 -10.18 -1.32
C LEU A 145 -1.25 -9.85 -2.78
N LEU A 146 -2.54 -9.67 -3.07
CA LEU A 146 -3.07 -9.30 -4.37
C LEU A 146 -3.99 -8.08 -4.21
N PRO A 147 -3.85 -7.04 -5.04
CA PRO A 147 -4.78 -5.92 -5.05
C PRO A 147 -6.18 -6.39 -5.48
N ILE A 148 -7.16 -5.51 -5.38
CA ILE A 148 -8.47 -5.75 -5.97
C ILE A 148 -8.34 -5.65 -7.48
N ILE A 149 -8.35 -6.80 -8.14
CA ILE A 149 -8.43 -6.94 -9.59
C ILE A 149 -9.90 -6.98 -9.95
N MET A 150 -10.32 -6.11 -10.85
CA MET A 150 -11.67 -6.07 -11.38
C MET A 150 -11.70 -6.64 -12.81
N PHE A 151 -12.85 -7.18 -13.19
CA PHE A 151 -13.09 -7.84 -14.48
C PHE A 151 -14.29 -7.22 -15.19
N ASN A 152 -14.38 -7.39 -16.50
CA ASN A 152 -15.51 -6.88 -17.29
C ASN A 152 -16.72 -7.81 -17.21
N SER A 153 -16.50 -9.10 -16.98
CA SER A 153 -17.55 -10.10 -16.91
C SER A 153 -17.32 -11.15 -15.83
N PHE A 154 -18.38 -11.88 -15.49
CA PHE A 154 -18.33 -13.00 -14.56
C PHE A 154 -17.43 -14.13 -15.10
N GLU A 155 -17.49 -14.41 -16.40
CA GLU A 155 -16.71 -15.46 -17.06
C GLU A 155 -15.21 -15.19 -16.98
N GLU A 156 -14.77 -13.95 -17.25
CA GLU A 156 -13.37 -13.53 -17.08
C GLU A 156 -12.92 -13.76 -15.63
N SER A 157 -13.75 -13.36 -14.67
CA SER A 157 -13.45 -13.52 -13.25
C SER A 157 -13.34 -15.01 -12.84
N ILE A 158 -14.23 -15.88 -13.35
CA ILE A 158 -14.21 -17.32 -13.09
C ILE A 158 -12.96 -17.99 -13.68
N LYS A 159 -12.58 -17.62 -14.90
CA LYS A 159 -11.34 -18.12 -15.51
C LYS A 159 -10.13 -17.77 -14.65
N PHE A 160 -10.03 -16.50 -14.23
CA PHE A 160 -8.97 -16.06 -13.33
C PHE A 160 -8.99 -16.82 -11.99
N LYS A 161 -10.15 -17.02 -11.38
CA LYS A 161 -10.29 -17.85 -10.15
C LYS A 161 -9.71 -19.24 -10.34
N ASN A 162 -10.06 -19.93 -11.42
CA ASN A 162 -9.59 -21.31 -11.66
C ASN A 162 -8.08 -21.34 -11.90
N GLU A 163 -7.55 -20.42 -12.70
CA GLU A 163 -6.11 -20.27 -12.92
C GLU A 163 -5.37 -19.98 -11.61
N PHE A 164 -5.88 -19.03 -10.82
CA PHE A 164 -5.30 -18.66 -9.54
C PHE A 164 -5.22 -19.84 -8.58
N LEU A 165 -6.33 -20.56 -8.40
CA LEU A 165 -6.38 -21.70 -7.48
C LEU A 165 -5.42 -22.81 -7.94
N ASN A 166 -5.41 -23.13 -9.24
CA ASN A 166 -4.52 -24.15 -9.79
C ASN A 166 -3.05 -23.82 -9.57
N GLU A 167 -2.62 -22.60 -9.90
CA GLU A 167 -1.22 -22.18 -9.73
C GLU A 167 -0.85 -22.03 -8.24
N PHE A 168 -1.76 -21.50 -7.41
CA PHE A 168 -1.53 -21.38 -5.97
C PHE A 168 -1.34 -22.74 -5.29
N TYR A 169 -2.12 -23.76 -5.66
CA TYR A 169 -1.93 -25.10 -5.13
C TYR A 169 -0.60 -25.73 -5.56
N LYS A 170 -0.09 -25.41 -6.75
CA LYS A 170 1.27 -25.84 -7.16
C LYS A 170 2.33 -25.21 -6.25
N ILE A 171 2.25 -23.89 -6.03
CA ILE A 171 3.16 -23.16 -5.12
C ILE A 171 3.14 -23.80 -3.73
N LYS A 172 1.94 -24.06 -3.19
CA LYS A 172 1.75 -24.67 -1.87
C LYS A 172 2.31 -26.09 -1.77
N ASN A 173 2.24 -26.87 -2.85
CA ASN A 173 2.75 -28.25 -2.85
C ASN A 173 4.29 -28.29 -3.03
N SER A 174 4.86 -27.31 -3.73
CA SER A 174 6.31 -27.21 -3.93
C SER A 174 7.03 -26.68 -2.69
N ASN A 175 6.43 -25.69 -2.03
CA ASN A 175 6.92 -25.16 -0.77
C ASN A 175 6.30 -25.99 0.35
N ASN A 176 7.06 -26.93 0.92
CA ASN A 176 6.67 -27.82 2.04
C ASN A 176 6.41 -27.04 3.35
N ASN A 177 5.77 -25.88 3.25
CA ASN A 177 5.65 -24.83 4.23
C ASN A 177 4.51 -25.17 5.19
N ASN A 178 4.91 -25.48 6.42
CA ASN A 178 3.99 -25.41 7.54
C ASN A 178 3.41 -24.00 7.62
N ASN A 179 2.09 -23.88 7.53
CA ASN A 179 1.30 -22.63 7.51
C ASN A 179 1.42 -21.77 8.80
N ASN A 180 2.40 -22.02 9.66
CA ASN A 180 2.59 -21.35 10.95
C ASN A 180 3.86 -20.48 10.94
N GLN A 181 4.08 -19.74 9.86
CA GLN A 181 5.20 -18.78 9.80
C GLN A 181 5.00 -17.67 10.83
N ILE A 182 6.08 -17.31 11.51
CA ILE A 182 6.09 -16.16 12.41
C ILE A 182 6.49 -14.95 11.57
N ILE A 183 5.55 -14.04 11.38
CA ILE A 183 5.79 -12.78 10.70
C ILE A 183 6.38 -11.80 11.70
N THR A 184 7.57 -11.29 11.39
CA THR A 184 8.29 -10.37 12.26
C THR A 184 8.10 -8.95 11.76
N ASN A 185 7.59 -8.08 12.62
CA ASN A 185 7.48 -6.66 12.35
C ASN A 185 8.53 -5.89 13.17
N ASN A 186 9.19 -4.89 12.58
CA ASN A 186 10.16 -4.02 13.27
C ASN A 186 9.50 -2.80 13.96
N ASN A 187 8.18 -2.86 14.20
CA ASN A 187 7.30 -1.78 14.65
C ASN A 187 7.38 -0.49 13.82
N SER A 188 7.85 -0.57 12.57
CA SER A 188 7.87 0.58 11.68
C SER A 188 6.45 0.88 11.23
N LEU A 189 5.96 2.06 11.56
CA LEU A 189 4.64 2.53 11.14
C LEU A 189 4.73 3.33 9.86
N LYS A 190 3.67 3.23 9.05
CA LYS A 190 3.50 4.03 7.85
C LYS A 190 2.03 4.40 7.64
N ILE A 191 1.77 5.66 7.29
CA ILE A 191 0.49 6.11 6.77
C ILE A 191 0.41 5.80 5.29
N LEU A 192 -0.66 5.10 4.92
CA LEU A 192 -0.95 4.63 3.58
C LEU A 192 -2.32 5.20 3.15
N PRO A 193 -2.38 6.07 2.15
CA PRO A 193 -3.65 6.55 1.61
C PRO A 193 -4.33 5.46 0.78
N LYS A 194 -5.67 5.46 0.78
CA LYS A 194 -6.46 4.87 -0.32
C LYS A 194 -6.12 5.61 -1.61
N TYR A 195 -6.32 4.95 -2.75
CA TYR A 195 -5.96 5.49 -4.07
C TYR A 195 -6.49 6.92 -4.33
N ASP A 196 -7.65 7.29 -3.79
CA ASP A 196 -8.29 8.60 -3.96
C ASP A 196 -8.11 9.55 -2.76
N TYR A 197 -7.25 9.19 -1.80
CA TYR A 197 -7.01 9.98 -0.57
C TYR A 197 -8.27 10.21 0.29
N SER A 198 -9.37 9.49 0.03
CA SER A 198 -10.60 9.57 0.83
C SER A 198 -10.49 8.91 2.21
N LYS A 199 -9.43 8.12 2.40
CA LYS A 199 -9.19 7.31 3.60
C LYS A 199 -7.70 7.08 3.78
N PHE A 200 -7.25 7.06 5.03
CA PHE A 200 -5.87 6.78 5.38
C PHE A 200 -5.80 5.61 6.35
N PHE A 201 -4.81 4.75 6.14
CA PHE A 201 -4.54 3.59 6.97
C PHE A 201 -3.21 3.79 7.69
N LEU A 202 -3.19 3.56 8.99
CA LEU A 202 -1.96 3.40 9.75
C LEU A 202 -1.57 1.93 9.68
N GLY A 203 -0.49 1.64 8.95
CA GLY A 203 0.01 0.29 8.71
C GLY A 203 1.27 0.00 9.51
N LEU A 204 1.32 -1.18 10.11
CA LEU A 204 2.53 -1.81 10.61
C LEU A 204 3.28 -2.44 9.42
N ASN A 205 4.47 -1.92 9.12
CA ASN A 205 5.28 -2.31 7.96
C ASN A 205 6.00 -3.65 8.19
N ILE A 206 5.86 -4.57 7.25
CA ILE A 206 6.45 -5.91 7.31
C ILE A 206 7.74 -5.90 6.50
N ASN A 207 8.88 -5.92 7.19
CA ASN A 207 10.18 -5.83 6.54
C ASN A 207 10.46 -7.09 5.71
N ARG A 208 10.68 -6.91 4.40
CA ARG A 208 10.98 -7.99 3.45
C ARG A 208 12.23 -8.79 3.82
N GLU A 209 13.24 -8.14 4.39
CA GLU A 209 14.52 -8.77 4.76
C GLU A 209 14.33 -9.85 5.84
N TYR A 210 13.38 -9.63 6.77
CA TYR A 210 13.05 -10.59 7.83
C TYR A 210 11.87 -11.50 7.46
N ASN A 211 11.19 -11.25 6.34
CA ASN A 211 10.00 -11.98 5.90
C ASN A 211 10.14 -12.37 4.42
N THR A 212 11.24 -13.03 4.09
CA THR A 212 11.62 -13.40 2.72
C THR A 212 10.61 -14.35 2.09
N GLU A 213 10.11 -15.33 2.84
CA GLU A 213 9.09 -16.29 2.39
C GLU A 213 7.79 -15.59 2.01
N LEU A 214 7.30 -14.67 2.84
CA LEU A 214 6.12 -13.85 2.54
C LEU A 214 6.34 -12.96 1.31
N SER A 215 7.54 -12.41 1.17
CA SER A 215 7.93 -11.57 0.02
C SER A 215 7.97 -12.40 -1.27
N ASN A 216 8.47 -13.64 -1.20
CA ASN A 216 8.48 -14.57 -2.32
C ASN A 216 7.05 -15.00 -2.68
N LEU A 217 6.20 -15.30 -1.70
CA LEU A 217 4.80 -15.62 -1.95
C LEU A 217 4.06 -14.48 -2.66
N GLN A 218 4.30 -13.22 -2.28
CA GLN A 218 3.76 -12.07 -2.99
C GLN A 218 4.21 -12.02 -4.46
N ARG A 219 5.48 -12.35 -4.74
CA ARG A 219 6.01 -12.41 -6.11
C ARG A 219 5.38 -13.54 -6.91
N GLU A 220 5.29 -14.74 -6.34
CA GLU A 220 4.66 -15.88 -6.99
C GLU A 220 3.19 -15.59 -7.31
N ILE A 221 2.44 -14.99 -6.39
CA ILE A 221 1.05 -14.55 -6.62
C ILE A 221 0.94 -13.46 -7.69
N TYR A 222 1.90 -12.53 -7.74
CA TYR A 222 1.98 -11.55 -8.81
C TYR A 222 2.14 -12.22 -10.18
N GLU A 223 3.01 -13.23 -10.26
CA GLU A 223 3.28 -13.96 -11.51
C GLU A 223 2.07 -14.74 -12.02
N ILE A 224 1.20 -15.24 -11.14
CA ILE A 224 -0.08 -15.86 -11.54
C ILE A 224 -0.88 -14.89 -12.42
N ARG A 225 -1.04 -13.63 -11.96
CA ARG A 225 -1.76 -12.62 -12.74
C ARG A 225 -1.00 -12.22 -14.00
N GLU A 226 0.31 -12.06 -13.92
CA GLU A 226 1.12 -11.68 -15.09
C GLU A 226 1.02 -12.71 -16.22
N LYS A 227 0.97 -14.00 -15.88
CA LYS A 227 0.88 -15.12 -16.82
C LYS A 227 -0.57 -15.44 -17.24
N SER A 228 -1.57 -14.98 -16.49
CA SER A 228 -2.98 -15.20 -16.80
C SER A 228 -3.39 -14.62 -18.16
N GLU A 229 -4.28 -15.32 -18.86
CA GLU A 229 -4.96 -14.80 -20.05
C GLU A 229 -5.89 -13.64 -19.69
N ASN A 230 -6.54 -13.73 -18.52
CA ASN A 230 -7.51 -12.76 -18.02
C ASN A 230 -6.91 -11.97 -16.87
N LYS A 231 -6.02 -11.03 -17.20
CA LYS A 231 -5.29 -10.23 -16.22
C LYS A 231 -6.18 -9.31 -15.39
N GLY A 232 -7.39 -8.99 -15.87
CA GLY A 232 -8.25 -7.95 -15.28
C GLY A 232 -7.52 -6.60 -15.18
N TYR A 233 -8.06 -5.68 -14.40
CA TYR A 233 -7.47 -4.36 -14.17
C TYR A 233 -7.55 -3.95 -12.70
N VAL A 234 -6.58 -3.16 -12.25
CA VAL A 234 -6.52 -2.53 -10.93
C VAL A 234 -6.72 -1.04 -11.11
N ILE A 235 -7.36 -0.37 -10.14
CA ILE A 235 -7.52 1.09 -10.17
C ILE A 235 -6.16 1.76 -10.27
N GLY A 236 -5.99 2.65 -11.25
CA GLY A 236 -4.73 3.32 -11.55
C GLY A 236 -3.84 2.61 -12.57
N GLU A 237 -4.25 1.43 -13.08
CA GLU A 237 -3.57 0.80 -14.22
C GLU A 237 -3.95 1.46 -15.55
N LEU A 238 -2.96 1.53 -16.45
CA LEU A 238 -3.19 1.84 -17.85
C LEU A 238 -3.47 0.55 -18.63
N ALA A 239 -4.27 0.65 -19.69
CA ALA A 239 -4.51 -0.48 -20.58
C ALA A 239 -3.18 -1.07 -21.09
N GLY A 240 -3.03 -2.39 -20.96
CA GLY A 240 -1.82 -3.12 -21.35
C GLY A 240 -0.62 -3.00 -20.40
N HIS A 241 -0.73 -2.25 -19.29
CA HIS A 241 0.37 -2.05 -18.34
C HIS A 241 -0.04 -2.41 -16.90
N LEU A 242 0.33 -3.62 -16.46
CA LEU A 242 0.11 -4.05 -15.09
C LEU A 242 0.93 -3.22 -14.09
N ILE A 243 0.28 -2.83 -12.99
CA ILE A 243 0.95 -2.35 -11.79
C ILE A 243 1.87 -3.48 -11.31
N ASP A 244 3.15 -3.23 -11.14
CA ASP A 244 4.12 -4.13 -10.50
C ASP A 244 4.05 -3.99 -8.97
N TRP A 245 3.10 -4.69 -8.33
CA TRP A 245 2.95 -4.68 -6.86
C TRP A 245 3.79 -5.75 -6.15
N LYS A 246 4.59 -6.54 -6.87
CA LYS A 246 5.46 -7.56 -6.25
C LYS A 246 6.51 -6.97 -5.32
N GLU A 247 6.81 -5.69 -5.50
CA GLU A 247 7.69 -4.87 -4.64
C GLU A 247 6.93 -3.85 -3.77
N SER A 248 5.60 -3.98 -3.66
CA SER A 248 4.79 -3.10 -2.82
C SER A 248 5.02 -3.31 -1.32
N VAL A 249 4.66 -2.34 -0.49
CA VAL A 249 4.80 -2.48 0.97
C VAL A 249 3.85 -3.53 1.50
N LEU A 250 4.42 -4.60 2.02
CA LEU A 250 3.70 -5.52 2.88
C LEU A 250 3.43 -4.80 4.21
N HIS A 251 2.17 -4.70 4.57
CA HIS A 251 1.77 -4.06 5.81
C HIS A 251 0.52 -4.74 6.37
N MET A 252 0.37 -4.62 7.67
CA MET A 252 -0.88 -4.93 8.37
C MET A 252 -1.50 -3.62 8.85
N SER A 253 -2.70 -3.30 8.38
CA SER A 253 -3.40 -2.10 8.87
C SER A 253 -3.78 -2.28 10.34
N VAL A 254 -3.51 -1.27 11.17
CA VAL A 254 -3.83 -1.24 12.60
C VAL A 254 -4.73 -0.09 13.00
N GLY A 255 -4.73 0.99 12.21
CA GLY A 255 -5.59 2.14 12.42
C GLY A 255 -6.18 2.64 11.11
N VAL A 256 -7.35 3.28 11.20
CA VAL A 256 -8.04 3.89 10.06
C VAL A 256 -8.48 5.31 10.39
N CYS A 257 -8.21 6.25 9.48
CA CYS A 257 -8.74 7.59 9.50
C CYS A 257 -9.68 7.75 8.30
N ASN A 258 -11.00 7.82 8.57
CA ASN A 258 -12.05 7.92 7.56
C ASN A 258 -12.44 9.38 7.25
N GLN A 259 -11.56 10.33 7.54
CA GLN A 259 -11.79 11.73 7.23
C GLN A 259 -11.14 12.01 5.87
N ALA A 260 -11.91 12.64 4.98
CA ALA A 260 -11.41 13.24 3.77
C ALA A 260 -11.44 14.75 3.96
N GLY A 261 -10.36 15.43 3.60
CA GLY A 261 -10.24 16.87 3.70
C GLY A 261 -9.47 17.42 2.52
N THR A 262 -9.65 18.71 2.25
CA THR A 262 -8.87 19.41 1.23
C THR A 262 -7.50 19.80 1.77
N GLY A 263 -6.53 19.90 0.87
CA GLY A 263 -5.23 20.47 1.20
C GLY A 263 -4.20 19.49 1.77
N PHE A 264 -4.55 18.22 2.00
CA PHE A 264 -3.59 17.17 2.30
C PHE A 264 -3.16 16.46 1.01
N GLY A 265 -1.86 16.49 0.71
CA GLY A 265 -1.32 15.89 -0.51
C GLY A 265 -0.14 14.96 -0.25
N GLN A 266 0.64 14.75 -1.31
CA GLN A 266 1.81 13.87 -1.29
C GLN A 266 2.92 14.39 -0.39
N ASP A 267 3.14 15.70 -0.36
CA ASP A 267 4.24 16.32 0.40
C ASP A 267 3.95 16.22 1.92
N GLU A 268 2.70 16.47 2.33
CA GLU A 268 2.22 16.30 3.71
C GLU A 268 2.30 14.83 4.16
N LEU A 269 1.94 13.89 3.28
CA LEU A 269 2.07 12.45 3.56
C LEU A 269 3.51 12.02 3.80
N ILE A 270 4.46 12.56 3.02
CA ILE A 270 5.88 12.28 3.21
C ILE A 270 6.36 12.86 4.54
N PHE A 271 5.94 14.07 4.88
CA PHE A 271 6.23 14.66 6.19
C PHE A 271 5.73 13.76 7.34
N LEU A 272 4.46 13.36 7.36
CA LEU A 272 3.95 12.51 8.45
C LEU A 272 4.66 11.14 8.53
N ASN A 273 4.95 10.53 7.39
CA ASN A 273 5.71 9.27 7.38
C ASN A 273 7.13 9.43 7.89
N SER A 274 7.76 10.59 7.68
CA SER A 274 9.06 10.89 8.27
C SER A 274 8.99 11.07 9.79
N VAL A 275 7.90 11.67 10.31
CA VAL A 275 7.64 11.76 11.75
C VAL A 275 7.57 10.36 12.35
N LEU A 276 6.78 9.47 11.75
CA LEU A 276 6.64 8.08 12.21
C LEU A 276 7.96 7.31 12.22
N SER A 277 8.79 7.51 11.19
CA SER A 277 10.09 6.84 11.11
C SER A 277 11.05 7.23 12.25
N ARG A 278 10.90 8.44 12.81
CA ARG A 278 11.73 8.95 13.92
C ARG A 278 11.19 8.54 15.29
N SER A 279 9.88 8.36 15.41
CA SER A 279 9.20 8.00 16.67
C SER A 279 9.12 6.49 16.93
N SER A 280 9.62 5.66 16.02
CA SER A 280 9.57 4.19 16.14
C SER A 280 10.59 3.72 17.19
N SER A 281 10.23 3.74 18.47
CA SER A 281 11.13 3.51 19.62
C SER A 281 10.88 2.20 20.40
N SER A 282 10.20 1.22 19.79
CA SER A 282 9.99 -0.09 20.39
C SER A 282 10.99 -1.08 19.81
N ASP A 283 12.08 -1.35 20.56
CA ASP A 283 13.15 -2.29 20.21
C ASP A 283 12.67 -3.75 20.11
N LYS A 284 11.45 -4.06 20.56
CA LYS A 284 10.93 -5.44 20.58
C LYS A 284 10.02 -5.69 19.39
N PRO A 285 10.42 -6.53 18.42
CA PRO A 285 9.57 -6.85 17.28
C PRO A 285 8.26 -7.50 17.71
N LEU A 286 7.18 -7.19 16.99
CA LEU A 286 5.92 -7.91 17.13
C LEU A 286 6.00 -9.19 16.29
N TYR A 287 5.84 -10.32 16.98
CA TYR A 287 5.73 -11.64 16.35
C TYR A 287 4.25 -11.96 16.12
N LEU A 288 3.88 -12.07 14.85
CA LEU A 288 2.52 -12.30 14.41
C LEU A 288 2.43 -13.73 13.86
N GLU A 289 1.38 -14.47 14.22
CA GLU A 289 1.18 -15.79 13.64
C GLU A 289 0.45 -15.66 12.31
N GLN A 290 1.07 -16.18 11.26
CA GLN A 290 0.43 -16.34 9.96
C GLN A 290 -0.73 -17.32 10.06
N GLY A 291 -1.88 -16.90 9.54
CA GLY A 291 -3.04 -17.74 9.27
C GLY A 291 -3.01 -18.31 7.85
N ARG A 292 -4.21 -18.49 7.27
CA ARG A 292 -4.35 -19.03 5.90
C ARG A 292 -4.31 -17.90 4.88
N VAL A 293 -3.92 -18.24 3.66
CA VAL A 293 -4.18 -17.37 2.52
C VAL A 293 -5.67 -17.45 2.20
N VAL A 294 -6.29 -16.29 2.00
CA VAL A 294 -7.68 -16.16 1.61
C VAL A 294 -7.72 -15.51 0.25
N PHE A 295 -8.28 -16.24 -0.70
CA PHE A 295 -8.65 -15.73 -1.99
C PHE A 295 -10.09 -15.24 -1.93
N VAL A 296 -10.30 -13.97 -2.27
CA VAL A 296 -11.63 -13.37 -2.36
C VAL A 296 -12.02 -13.30 -3.82
N PHE A 297 -13.23 -13.76 -4.13
CA PHE A 297 -13.76 -13.81 -5.47
C PHE A 297 -15.23 -13.40 -5.48
N ASN A 298 -15.57 -12.28 -6.11
CA ASN A 298 -16.95 -11.78 -6.21
C ASN A 298 -17.72 -11.77 -4.87
N GLY A 299 -17.03 -11.48 -3.77
CA GLY A 299 -17.58 -11.50 -2.41
C GLY A 299 -17.44 -12.82 -1.66
N GLU A 300 -17.14 -13.93 -2.35
CA GLU A 300 -16.86 -15.23 -1.74
C GLU A 300 -15.44 -15.29 -1.18
N GLN A 301 -15.26 -15.91 0.00
CA GLN A 301 -13.94 -16.15 0.59
C GLN A 301 -13.57 -17.64 0.48
N ILE A 302 -12.44 -17.92 -0.16
CA ILE A 302 -11.89 -19.26 -0.34
C ILE A 302 -10.57 -19.32 0.44
N ARG A 303 -10.53 -20.16 1.48
CA ARG A 303 -9.33 -20.36 2.30
C ARG A 303 -8.47 -21.44 1.64
N VAL A 304 -7.29 -21.05 1.17
CA VAL A 304 -6.38 -21.90 0.37
C VAL A 304 -5.12 -22.25 1.14
#